data_AF-A0A8S4QFZ7-F1
#
_entry.id   AF-A0A8S4QFZ7-F1
#
_cell.length_a   1.000
_cell.length_b   1.000
_cell.length_c   1.000
_cell.angle_alpha   90.00
_cell.angle_beta   90.00
_cell.angle_gamma   90.00
#
_symmetry.space_group_name_H-M   'P 1'
#
loop_
_entity.id
_entity.type
_entity.pdbx_description
1 polymer ?
#
loop_
_entity_poly.entity_id
_entity_poly.type
_entity_poly.pdbx_seq_one_letter_code
_entity_poly.pdbx_strand_id
1 'polypeptide(L)'
;MIDQFQGLLKTVGEEGQDDIRDVRNAESTQNLIGGNIDDIKQQQEAFRVTDREKRLEIAFLQSGKFKEALQSQLEWLNETQDLIANQKPPSADYKVAKAQLQEQKILQRMVDDRAQAVSSLLAMGEDIVKQSEGAEKDQIKSQLGDFVKQWERCEAGCW
;
A
#
# COMPACT_ATOMS: atom_id res chain seq x y z
N MET A 1 33.52 49.13 -62.40
CA MET A 1 32.68 47.95 -62.77
C MET A 1 33.22 46.68 -62.13
N ILE A 2 34.53 46.41 -62.19
CA ILE A 2 35.17 45.25 -61.53
C ILE A 2 35.01 45.30 -60.00
N ASP A 3 35.27 46.45 -59.36
CA ASP A 3 35.18 46.57 -57.89
C ASP A 3 33.76 46.35 -57.33
N GLN A 4 32.71 46.75 -58.06
CA GLN A 4 31.32 46.48 -57.67
C GLN A 4 30.98 45.00 -57.74
N PHE A 5 31.45 44.29 -58.77
CA PHE A 5 31.27 42.85 -58.88
C PHE A 5 32.05 42.09 -57.80
N GLN A 6 33.27 42.53 -57.49
CA GLN A 6 34.06 41.98 -56.38
C GLN A 6 33.37 42.21 -55.03
N GLY A 7 32.75 43.38 -54.82
CA GLY A 7 31.94 43.67 -53.64
C GLY A 7 30.74 42.74 -53.50
N LEU A 8 29.96 42.56 -54.57
CA LEU A 8 28.81 41.65 -54.58
C LEU A 8 29.21 40.19 -54.35
N LEU A 9 30.30 39.72 -54.96
CA LEU A 9 30.82 38.37 -54.73
C LEU A 9 31.25 38.15 -53.28
N LYS A 10 31.82 39.17 -52.64
CA LYS A 10 32.19 39.13 -51.22
C LYS A 10 30.94 39.05 -50.33
N THR A 11 29.94 39.90 -50.58
CA THR A 11 28.67 39.89 -49.82
C THR A 11 27.93 38.56 -49.97
N VAL A 12 27.82 38.02 -51.18
CA VAL A 12 27.22 36.70 -51.42
C VAL A 12 28.02 35.58 -50.73
N GLY A 13 29.35 35.70 -50.68
CA GLY A 13 30.21 34.77 -49.94
C GLY A 13 30.02 34.85 -48.42
N GLU A 14 29.82 36.04 -47.87
CA GLU A 14 29.55 36.28 -46.45
C GLU A 14 28.14 35.78 -46.07
N GLU A 15 27.11 36.10 -46.86
CA GLU A 15 25.74 35.61 -46.65
C GLU A 15 25.66 34.09 -46.73
N GLY A 16 26.30 33.47 -47.73
CA GLY A 16 26.35 32.02 -47.85
C GLY A 16 27.08 31.35 -46.66
N GLN A 17 28.07 32.00 -46.07
CA GLN A 17 28.74 31.48 -44.86
C GLN A 17 27.87 31.58 -43.61
N ASP A 18 27.13 32.68 -43.46
CA ASP A 18 26.21 32.86 -42.33
C ASP A 18 25.05 31.84 -42.39
N ASP A 19 24.46 31.61 -43.56
CA ASP A 19 23.42 30.59 -43.76
C ASP A 19 23.93 29.17 -43.39
N ILE A 20 25.14 28.81 -43.85
CA ILE A 20 25.75 27.51 -43.50
C ILE A 20 25.97 27.40 -41.99
N ARG A 21 26.38 28.50 -41.34
CA ARG A 21 26.60 28.52 -39.89
C ARG A 21 25.29 28.32 -39.13
N ASP A 22 24.22 28.97 -39.56
CA ASP A 22 22.92 28.90 -38.92
C ASP A 22 22.27 27.52 -39.09
N VAL A 23 22.38 26.92 -40.28
CA VAL A 23 21.94 25.52 -40.51
C VAL A 23 22.71 24.56 -39.60
N ARG A 24 24.04 24.69 -39.51
CA ARG A 24 24.86 23.84 -38.63
C ARG A 24 24.48 24.01 -37.16
N ASN A 25 24.19 25.23 -36.73
CA ASN A 25 23.75 25.51 -35.36
C ASN A 25 22.37 24.90 -35.10
N ALA A 26 21.44 25.03 -36.05
CA ALA A 26 20.12 24.41 -35.97
C ALA A 26 20.20 22.88 -35.85
N GLU A 27 21.00 22.21 -36.70
CA GLU A 27 21.27 20.77 -36.60
C GLU A 27 21.87 20.39 -35.24
N SER A 28 22.82 21.19 -34.74
CA SER A 28 23.41 20.98 -33.41
C SER A 28 22.37 21.09 -32.30
N THR A 29 21.52 22.11 -32.34
CA THR A 29 20.42 22.27 -31.36
C THR A 29 19.42 21.13 -31.44
N GLN A 30 19.08 20.66 -32.65
CA GLN A 30 18.16 19.54 -32.85
C GLN A 30 18.73 18.24 -32.28
N ASN A 31 20.03 17.99 -32.45
CA ASN A 31 20.72 16.84 -31.87
C ASN A 31 20.75 16.89 -30.33
N LEU A 32 21.04 18.06 -29.75
CA LEU A 32 21.02 18.25 -28.29
C LEU A 32 19.63 18.03 -27.71
N ILE A 33 18.60 18.58 -28.37
CA ILE A 33 17.20 18.39 -27.94
C ILE A 33 16.80 16.92 -28.04
N GLY A 34 17.15 16.24 -29.14
CA GLY A 34 16.90 14.81 -29.32
C GLY A 34 17.52 13.97 -28.20
N GLY A 35 18.80 14.20 -27.90
CA GLY A 35 19.49 13.53 -26.80
C GLY A 35 18.83 13.79 -25.44
N ASN A 36 18.52 15.06 -25.12
CA ASN A 36 17.85 15.41 -23.88
C ASN A 36 16.46 14.75 -23.75
N ILE A 37 15.70 14.66 -24.83
CA ILE A 37 14.38 14.00 -24.84
C ILE A 37 14.54 12.51 -24.56
N ASP A 38 15.53 11.85 -25.15
CA ASP A 38 15.75 10.42 -24.95
C ASP A 38 16.27 10.11 -23.53
N ASP A 39 17.15 10.96 -22.98
CA ASP A 39 17.57 10.89 -21.58
C ASP A 39 16.37 11.05 -20.62
N ILE A 40 15.49 12.02 -20.87
CA ILE A 40 14.28 12.23 -20.07
C ILE A 40 13.35 11.01 -20.14
N LYS A 41 13.14 10.44 -21.33
CA LYS A 41 12.33 9.22 -21.48
C LYS A 41 12.93 8.06 -20.70
N GLN A 42 14.25 7.87 -20.79
CA GLN A 42 14.95 6.81 -20.06
C GLN A 42 14.83 6.99 -18.54
N GLN A 43 15.02 8.23 -18.05
CA GLN A 43 14.84 8.54 -16.63
C GLN A 43 13.40 8.35 -16.16
N GLN A 44 12.41 8.74 -16.97
CA GLN A 44 11.00 8.54 -16.65
C GLN A 44 10.67 7.06 -16.51
N GLU A 45 11.12 6.22 -17.45
CA GLU A 45 10.84 4.80 -17.39
C GLU A 45 11.54 4.13 -16.20
N ALA A 46 12.79 4.48 -15.93
CA ALA A 46 13.51 4.03 -14.74
C ALA A 46 12.76 4.40 -13.45
N PHE A 47 12.29 5.65 -13.34
CA PHE A 47 11.52 6.11 -12.20
C PHE A 47 10.21 5.32 -12.03
N ARG A 48 9.48 5.07 -13.12
CA ARG A 48 8.21 4.30 -13.09
C ARG A 48 8.42 2.86 -12.64
N VAL A 49 9.48 2.21 -13.10
CA VAL A 49 9.82 0.85 -12.68
C VAL A 49 10.15 0.82 -11.19
N THR A 50 11.03 1.71 -10.72
CA THR A 50 11.41 1.78 -9.30
C THR A 50 10.23 2.12 -8.38
N ASP A 51 9.33 3.01 -8.80
CA ASP A 51 8.11 3.30 -8.04
C ASP A 51 7.22 2.07 -7.91
N ARG A 52 7.02 1.34 -9.01
CA ARG A 52 6.24 0.09 -9.01
C ARG A 52 6.88 -0.98 -8.13
N GLU A 53 8.19 -1.15 -8.17
CA GLU A 53 8.91 -2.10 -7.31
C GLU A 53 8.69 -1.79 -5.83
N LYS A 54 8.84 -0.53 -5.43
CA LYS A 54 8.59 -0.09 -4.05
C LYS A 54 7.15 -0.36 -3.61
N ARG A 55 6.17 -0.06 -4.48
CA ARG A 55 4.75 -0.31 -4.17
C ARG A 55 4.46 -1.80 -3.99
N LEU A 56 5.07 -2.66 -4.79
CA LEU A 56 4.95 -4.12 -4.66
C LEU A 56 5.60 -4.63 -3.38
N GLU A 57 6.79 -4.14 -3.02
CA GLU A 57 7.47 -4.53 -1.79
C GLU A 57 6.66 -4.14 -0.54
N ILE A 58 6.11 -2.92 -0.53
CA ILE A 58 5.22 -2.45 0.54
C ILE A 58 3.98 -3.35 0.64
N ALA A 59 3.30 -3.61 -0.48
CA ALA A 59 2.10 -4.45 -0.50
C ALA A 59 2.39 -5.89 -0.04
N PHE A 60 3.53 -6.46 -0.45
CA PHE A 60 3.96 -7.79 -0.03
C PHE A 60 4.19 -7.88 1.48
N LEU A 61 4.95 -6.92 2.04
CA LEU A 61 5.19 -6.84 3.48
C LEU A 61 3.89 -6.63 4.27
N GLN A 62 2.99 -5.78 3.78
CA GLN A 62 1.69 -5.54 4.42
C GLN A 62 0.82 -6.81 4.41
N SER A 63 0.75 -7.53 3.29
CA SER A 63 0.00 -8.79 3.18
C SER A 63 0.55 -9.86 4.13
N GLY A 64 1.87 -9.96 4.28
CA GLY A 64 2.51 -10.86 5.25
C GLY A 64 2.11 -10.53 6.69
N LYS A 65 2.27 -9.27 7.09
CA LYS A 65 1.90 -8.79 8.44
C LYS A 65 0.42 -9.00 8.74
N PHE A 66 -0.44 -8.76 7.76
CA PHE A 66 -1.88 -8.97 7.90
C PHE A 66 -2.22 -10.43 8.16
N LYS A 67 -1.62 -11.35 7.39
CA LYS A 67 -1.85 -12.79 7.56
C LYS A 67 -1.41 -13.29 8.93
N GLU A 68 -0.22 -12.89 9.39
CA GLU A 68 0.28 -13.25 10.72
C GLU A 68 -0.61 -12.69 11.83
N ALA A 69 -1.00 -11.41 11.73
CA ALA A 69 -1.87 -10.77 12.70
C ALA A 69 -3.26 -11.45 12.73
N LEU A 70 -3.85 -11.70 11.56
CA LEU A 70 -5.15 -12.39 11.43
C LEU A 70 -5.10 -13.78 12.07
N GLN A 71 -4.08 -14.57 11.74
CA GLN A 71 -3.92 -15.91 12.31
C GLN A 71 -3.81 -15.85 13.84
N SER A 72 -2.96 -14.96 14.37
CA SER A 72 -2.81 -14.79 15.82
C SER A 72 -4.13 -14.39 16.51
N GLN A 73 -4.96 -13.57 15.86
CA GLN A 73 -6.27 -13.22 16.42
C GLN A 73 -7.26 -14.39 16.38
N LEU A 74 -7.25 -15.18 15.29
CA LEU A 74 -8.13 -16.35 15.14
C LEU A 74 -7.78 -17.46 16.15
N GLU A 75 -6.49 -17.73 16.36
CA GLU A 75 -6.03 -18.69 17.36
C GLU A 75 -6.52 -18.29 18.77
N TRP A 76 -6.29 -17.03 19.14
CA TRP A 76 -6.76 -16.51 20.43
C TRP A 76 -8.29 -16.54 20.57
N LEU A 77 -9.02 -16.23 19.49
CA LEU A 77 -10.49 -16.30 19.49
C LEU A 77 -10.99 -17.71 19.74
N ASN A 78 -10.41 -18.71 19.09
CA ASN A 78 -10.79 -20.11 19.29
C ASN A 78 -10.58 -20.53 20.75
N GLU A 79 -9.40 -20.25 21.32
CA GLU A 79 -9.10 -20.56 22.72
C GLU A 79 -10.07 -19.87 23.68
N THR A 80 -10.36 -18.58 23.45
CA THR A 80 -11.21 -17.79 24.32
C THR A 80 -12.69 -18.19 24.20
N GLN A 81 -13.16 -18.50 22.99
CA GLN A 81 -14.51 -19.02 22.78
C GLN A 81 -14.71 -20.37 23.48
N ASP A 82 -13.70 -21.24 23.48
CA ASP A 82 -13.74 -22.50 24.24
C ASP A 82 -13.82 -22.24 25.75
N LEU A 83 -13.07 -21.26 26.29
CA LEU A 83 -13.16 -20.89 27.70
C LEU A 83 -14.55 -20.36 28.08
N ILE A 84 -15.14 -19.52 27.22
CA ILE A 84 -16.49 -18.97 27.40
C ILE A 84 -17.53 -20.09 27.35
N ALA A 85 -17.48 -20.95 26.34
CA ALA A 85 -18.43 -22.04 26.15
C ALA A 85 -18.41 -23.07 27.30
N ASN A 86 -17.26 -23.23 27.96
CA ASN A 86 -17.08 -24.15 29.08
C ASN A 86 -17.40 -23.53 30.46
N GLN A 87 -17.91 -22.29 30.52
CA GLN A 87 -18.36 -21.70 31.77
C GLN A 87 -19.49 -22.53 32.42
N LYS A 88 -19.42 -22.64 33.75
CA LYS A 88 -20.45 -23.34 34.53
C LYS A 88 -21.66 -22.43 34.77
N PRO A 89 -22.89 -22.98 34.80
CA PRO A 89 -24.05 -22.19 35.15
C PRO A 89 -23.91 -21.60 36.57
N PRO A 90 -24.56 -20.45 36.87
CA PRO A 90 -24.53 -19.84 38.18
C PRO A 90 -24.93 -20.83 39.29
N SER A 91 -24.10 -20.92 40.33
CA SER A 91 -24.35 -21.78 41.48
C SER A 91 -25.36 -21.17 42.45
N ALA A 92 -26.15 -22.01 43.12
CA ALA A 92 -27.00 -21.58 44.23
C ALA A 92 -26.19 -21.31 45.52
N ASP A 93 -24.97 -21.86 45.63
CA ASP A 93 -24.07 -21.56 46.74
C ASP A 93 -23.42 -20.19 46.53
N TYR A 94 -23.60 -19.27 47.48
CA TYR A 94 -23.10 -17.90 47.41
C TYR A 94 -21.58 -17.82 47.22
N LYS A 95 -20.79 -18.67 47.89
CA LYS A 95 -19.33 -18.62 47.77
C LYS A 95 -18.90 -19.06 46.37
N VAL A 96 -19.54 -20.09 45.83
CA VAL A 96 -19.28 -20.56 44.46
C VAL A 96 -19.73 -19.51 43.44
N ALA A 97 -20.94 -18.96 43.57
CA ALA A 97 -21.45 -17.92 42.68
C ALA A 97 -20.55 -16.66 42.68
N LYS A 98 -20.05 -16.27 43.86
CA LYS A 98 -19.12 -15.15 43.97
C LYS A 98 -17.80 -15.44 43.25
N ALA A 99 -17.29 -16.67 43.31
CA ALA A 99 -16.08 -17.07 42.57
C ALA A 99 -16.32 -17.06 41.05
N GLN A 100 -17.43 -17.62 40.59
CA GLN A 100 -17.84 -17.61 39.17
C GLN A 100 -17.93 -16.17 38.63
N LEU A 101 -18.49 -15.24 39.40
CA LEU A 101 -18.56 -13.84 39.01
C LEU A 101 -17.18 -13.18 38.84
N GLN A 102 -16.19 -13.56 39.67
CA GLN A 102 -14.83 -13.04 39.50
C GLN A 102 -14.15 -13.62 38.26
N GLU A 103 -14.36 -14.91 37.99
CA GLU A 103 -13.88 -15.57 36.78
C GLU A 103 -14.47 -14.91 35.52
N GLN A 104 -15.79 -14.67 35.51
CA GLN A 104 -16.46 -13.98 34.40
C GLN A 104 -15.89 -12.59 34.16
N LYS A 105 -15.60 -11.83 35.22
CA LYS A 105 -14.98 -10.50 35.10
C LYS A 105 -13.58 -10.55 34.50
N ILE A 106 -12.83 -11.63 34.75
CA ILE A 106 -11.51 -11.82 34.15
C ILE A 106 -11.67 -12.12 32.65
N LEU A 107 -12.56 -13.04 32.28
CA LEU A 107 -12.85 -13.34 30.87
C LEU A 107 -13.32 -12.09 30.11
N GLN A 108 -14.21 -11.30 30.71
CA GLN A 108 -14.67 -10.05 30.10
C GLN A 108 -13.51 -9.09 29.83
N ARG A 109 -12.62 -8.89 30.82
CA ARG A 109 -11.43 -8.04 30.62
C ARG A 109 -10.49 -8.60 29.55
N MET A 110 -10.29 -9.91 29.49
CA MET A 110 -9.46 -10.52 28.45
C MET A 110 -9.99 -10.20 27.05
N VAL A 111 -11.32 -10.19 26.87
CA VAL A 111 -11.94 -9.78 25.62
C VAL A 111 -11.79 -8.27 25.41
N ASP A 112 -12.12 -7.44 26.41
CA ASP A 112 -11.99 -5.98 26.31
C ASP A 112 -10.57 -5.54 25.91
N ASP A 113 -9.54 -6.16 26.51
CA ASP A 113 -8.13 -5.86 26.24
C ASP A 113 -7.72 -6.20 24.79
N ARG A 114 -8.48 -7.05 24.10
CA ARG A 114 -8.20 -7.45 22.72
C ARG A 114 -8.80 -6.50 21.67
N ALA A 115 -9.73 -5.62 22.05
CA ALA A 115 -10.45 -4.73 21.13
C ALA A 115 -9.51 -3.84 20.29
N GLN A 116 -8.41 -3.33 20.88
CA GLN A 116 -7.45 -2.51 20.13
C GLN A 116 -6.72 -3.32 19.05
N ALA A 117 -6.37 -4.57 19.33
CA ALA A 117 -5.70 -5.45 18.38
C ALA A 117 -6.63 -5.80 17.20
N VAL A 118 -7.91 -6.06 17.50
CA VAL A 118 -8.97 -6.26 16.51
C VAL A 118 -9.10 -5.03 15.61
N SER A 119 -9.25 -3.83 16.19
CA SER A 119 -9.33 -2.58 15.44
C SER A 119 -8.12 -2.36 14.52
N SER A 120 -6.92 -2.64 15.02
CA SER A 120 -5.67 -2.50 14.25
C SER A 120 -5.61 -3.49 13.07
N LEU A 121 -6.07 -4.72 13.27
CA LEU A 121 -6.15 -5.72 12.22
C LEU A 121 -7.15 -5.32 11.12
N LEU A 122 -8.32 -4.80 11.50
CA LEU A 122 -9.33 -4.32 10.55
C LEU A 122 -8.77 -3.15 9.71
N ALA A 123 -8.12 -2.18 10.35
CA ALA A 123 -7.49 -1.06 9.65
C ALA A 123 -6.42 -1.53 8.65
N MET A 124 -5.56 -2.47 9.06
CA MET A 124 -4.55 -3.05 8.18
C MET A 124 -5.19 -3.76 6.97
N GLY A 125 -6.25 -4.54 7.21
CA GLY A 125 -6.98 -5.23 6.16
C GLY A 125 -7.67 -4.26 5.19
N GLU A 126 -8.27 -3.18 5.69
CA GLU A 126 -8.87 -2.14 4.86
C GLU A 126 -7.86 -1.44 3.96
N ASP A 127 -6.66 -1.15 4.48
CA ASP A 127 -5.60 -0.52 3.68
C ASP A 127 -5.07 -1.44 2.58
N ILE A 128 -5.01 -2.75 2.83
CA ILE A 128 -4.67 -3.72 1.77
C ILE A 128 -5.82 -3.79 0.75
N VAL A 129 -7.08 -3.83 1.18
CA VAL A 129 -8.26 -3.83 0.30
C VAL A 129 -8.32 -2.60 -0.61
N LYS A 130 -7.84 -1.43 -0.16
CA LYS A 130 -7.74 -0.21 -0.98
C LYS A 130 -6.67 -0.34 -2.08
N GLN A 131 -5.63 -1.14 -1.84
CA GLN A 131 -4.49 -1.32 -2.75
C GLN A 131 -4.63 -2.56 -3.64
N SER A 132 -5.50 -3.50 -3.27
CA SER A 132 -5.80 -4.73 -4.02
C SER A 132 -6.99 -4.59 -4.97
N GLU A 133 -6.99 -5.41 -6.01
CA GLU A 133 -8.06 -5.49 -7.02
C GLU A 133 -8.46 -6.95 -7.28
N GLY A 134 -9.66 -7.16 -7.84
CA GLY A 134 -10.16 -8.48 -8.22
C GLY A 134 -10.23 -9.47 -7.04
N ALA A 135 -9.81 -10.71 -7.29
CA ALA A 135 -9.99 -11.82 -6.37
C ALA A 135 -9.29 -11.65 -5.01
N GLU A 136 -8.12 -11.02 -4.96
CA GLU A 136 -7.40 -10.77 -3.70
C GLU A 136 -8.22 -9.85 -2.79
N LYS A 137 -8.78 -8.78 -3.36
CA LYS A 137 -9.62 -7.83 -2.63
C LYS A 137 -10.84 -8.53 -2.02
N ASP A 138 -11.50 -9.37 -2.80
CA ASP A 138 -12.69 -10.10 -2.36
C ASP A 138 -12.36 -11.12 -1.28
N GLN A 139 -11.22 -11.81 -1.41
CA GLN A 139 -10.70 -12.74 -0.41
C GLN A 139 -10.45 -12.04 0.93
N ILE A 140 -9.73 -10.91 0.94
CA ILE A 140 -9.42 -10.19 2.18
C ILE A 140 -10.70 -9.67 2.85
N LYS A 141 -11.64 -9.13 2.06
CA LYS A 141 -12.94 -8.70 2.59
C LYS A 141 -13.71 -9.85 3.24
N SER A 142 -13.71 -11.03 2.61
CA SER A 142 -14.35 -12.22 3.18
C SER A 142 -13.70 -12.62 4.50
N GLN A 143 -12.37 -12.68 4.53
CA GLN A 143 -11.62 -13.02 5.75
C GLN A 143 -11.90 -12.05 6.90
N LEU A 144 -11.91 -10.74 6.62
CA LEU A 144 -12.28 -9.71 7.60
C LEU A 144 -13.72 -9.88 8.08
N GLY A 145 -14.66 -10.08 7.16
CA GLY A 145 -16.07 -10.27 7.50
C GLY A 145 -16.31 -11.50 8.38
N ASP A 146 -15.64 -12.60 8.09
CA ASP A 146 -15.76 -13.83 8.89
C ASP A 146 -15.06 -13.70 10.25
N PHE A 147 -13.94 -12.97 10.30
CA PHE A 147 -13.28 -12.63 11.55
C PHE A 147 -14.16 -11.75 12.45
N VAL A 148 -14.78 -10.70 11.89
CA VAL A 148 -15.67 -9.80 12.65
C VAL A 148 -16.86 -10.58 13.23
N LYS A 149 -17.50 -11.46 12.45
CA LYS A 149 -18.59 -12.31 12.97
C LYS A 149 -18.14 -13.19 14.15
N GLN A 150 -16.93 -13.73 14.10
CA GLN A 150 -16.39 -14.55 15.19
C GLN A 150 -16.07 -13.70 16.42
N TRP A 151 -15.53 -12.50 16.21
CA TRP A 151 -15.29 -11.53 17.27
C TRP A 151 -16.60 -11.10 17.96
N GLU A 152 -17.61 -10.69 17.20
CA GLU A 152 -18.93 -10.30 17.72
C GLU A 152 -19.61 -11.45 18.49
N ARG A 153 -19.45 -12.70 18.02
CA ARG A 153 -19.93 -13.88 18.74
C ARG A 153 -19.21 -14.07 20.07
N CYS A 154 -17.90 -13.84 20.10
CA CYS A 154 -17.10 -13.91 21.32
C CYS A 154 -17.56 -12.85 22.32
N GLU A 155 -17.68 -11.59 21.88
CA GLU A 155 -18.17 -10.49 22.71
C GLU A 155 -19.59 -10.76 23.24
N ALA A 156 -20.50 -11.27 22.41
CA ALA A 156 -21.86 -11.59 22.83
C ALA A 156 -21.92 -12.78 23.81
N GLY A 157 -21.00 -13.74 23.71
CA GLY A 157 -20.92 -14.90 24.60
C GLY A 157 -20.39 -14.58 25.99
N CYS A 158 -19.76 -13.41 26.19
CA CYS A 158 -19.24 -12.97 27.49
C CYS A 158 -20.31 -12.50 28.50
N TRP A 159 -21.60 -12.47 28.12
CA TRP A 159 -22.69 -11.89 28.91
C TRP A 159 -23.80 -12.87 29.25
#